data_AF-A0AB73FAR4-F1
#
_entry.id   AF-A0AB73FAR4-F1
#
_cell.length_a   1.000
_cell.length_b   1.000
_cell.length_c   1.000
_cell.angle_alpha   90.00
_cell.angle_beta   90.00
_cell.angle_gamma   90.00
#
_symmetry.space_group_name_H-M   'P 1'
#
loop_
_entity.id
_entity.type
_entity.pdbx_description
1 polymer ?
#
loop_
_entity_poly.entity_id
_entity_poly.type
_entity_poly.pdbx_seq_one_letter_code
_entity_poly.pdbx_strand_id
1 'polypeptide(L)'
;MKSLSVIELSNLYGMTRQAIYKQVNKGNLSKNSDGKIDLSEAIRVFGEPSRNVNSSQTTETRKLSEVHLLEQQVYMLQKQLEQAHEREQFQREELKAKNDQLHVKDEQIEAIQRLLEAPRAYTTRSIDPKSDTATDTSLKSESNYDGLTTQKKEPPVQTEIQTQAKDDGLTTPVKTENKRIPVPEHIEPEPEKRGFWSRFFRPYD
;
A
#
# COMPACT_ATOMS: atom_id res chain seq x y z
N MET A 1 43.98 -35.00 -21.79
CA MET A 1 42.53 -34.86 -22.01
C MET A 1 41.81 -35.92 -21.20
N LYS A 2 40.63 -35.63 -20.65
CA LYS A 2 39.87 -36.64 -19.87
C LYS A 2 39.16 -37.58 -20.85
N SER A 3 39.53 -38.85 -20.84
CA SER A 3 38.87 -39.90 -21.62
C SER A 3 37.85 -40.64 -20.74
N LEU A 4 36.64 -40.82 -21.23
CA LEU A 4 35.54 -41.46 -20.52
C LEU A 4 35.10 -42.73 -21.25
N SER A 5 34.73 -43.75 -20.49
CA SER A 5 34.04 -44.92 -21.02
C SER A 5 32.63 -44.55 -21.51
N VAL A 6 32.06 -45.41 -22.36
CA VAL A 6 30.67 -45.25 -22.84
C VAL A 6 29.67 -45.20 -21.68
N ILE A 7 29.96 -45.91 -20.59
CA ILE A 7 29.12 -45.93 -19.39
C ILE A 7 29.19 -44.59 -18.66
N GLU A 8 30.39 -44.05 -18.48
CA GLU A 8 30.57 -42.75 -17.83
C GLU A 8 29.94 -41.63 -18.66
N LEU A 9 30.08 -41.66 -19.99
CA LEU A 9 29.40 -40.72 -20.89
C LEU A 9 27.88 -40.84 -20.82
N SER A 10 27.36 -42.06 -20.76
CA SER A 10 25.92 -42.31 -20.63
C SER A 10 25.35 -41.64 -19.38
N ASN A 11 26.05 -41.80 -18.25
CA ASN A 11 25.66 -41.17 -16.99
C ASN A 11 25.84 -39.64 -17.03
N LEU A 12 26.92 -39.16 -17.65
CA LEU A 12 27.26 -37.74 -17.72
C LEU A 12 26.22 -36.93 -18.52
N TYR A 13 25.74 -37.49 -19.64
CA TYR A 13 24.80 -36.83 -20.55
C TYR A 13 23.35 -37.26 -20.34
N GLY A 14 23.07 -38.19 -19.42
CA GLY A 14 21.72 -38.74 -19.22
C GLY A 14 21.18 -39.49 -20.46
N MET A 15 22.07 -40.04 -21.29
CA MET A 15 21.71 -40.74 -22.53
C MET A 15 21.91 -42.25 -22.41
N THR A 16 21.21 -43.04 -23.23
CA THR A 16 21.41 -44.49 -23.27
C THR A 16 22.77 -44.83 -23.91
N ARG A 17 23.43 -45.91 -23.43
CA ARG A 17 24.68 -46.40 -24.02
C ARG A 17 24.55 -46.69 -25.53
N GLN A 18 23.37 -47.12 -25.97
CA GLN A 18 23.06 -47.38 -27.37
C GLN A 18 23.11 -46.11 -28.23
N ALA A 19 22.63 -44.97 -27.72
CA ALA A 19 22.74 -43.70 -28.42
C ALA A 19 24.19 -43.29 -28.64
N ILE A 20 25.07 -43.56 -27.66
CA ILE A 20 26.51 -43.28 -27.76
C ILE A 20 27.16 -44.22 -28.78
N TYR A 21 26.88 -45.53 -28.73
CA TYR A 21 27.39 -46.47 -29.74
C TYR A 21 26.93 -46.11 -31.15
N LYS A 22 25.70 -45.63 -31.32
CA LYS A 22 25.19 -45.17 -32.62
C LYS A 22 26.04 -44.02 -33.17
N GLN A 23 26.46 -43.07 -32.35
CA GLN A 23 27.31 -41.96 -32.79
C GLN A 23 28.74 -42.41 -33.11
N VAL A 24 29.26 -43.41 -32.39
CA VAL A 24 30.55 -44.03 -32.72
C VAL A 24 30.48 -44.76 -34.07
N ASN A 25 29.45 -45.58 -34.28
CA ASN A 25 29.29 -46.33 -35.54
C ASN A 25 29.03 -45.42 -36.74
N LYS A 26 28.47 -44.23 -36.52
CA LYS A 26 28.33 -43.18 -37.53
C LYS A 26 29.63 -42.45 -37.85
N GLY A 27 30.69 -42.65 -37.06
CA GLY A 27 31.96 -41.93 -37.18
C GLY A 27 31.94 -40.52 -36.58
N ASN A 28 30.86 -40.13 -35.89
CA ASN A 28 30.77 -38.81 -35.25
C ASN A 28 31.61 -38.73 -33.97
N LEU A 29 31.75 -39.85 -33.26
CA LEU A 29 32.63 -39.97 -32.09
C LEU A 29 33.75 -40.94 -32.39
N SER A 30 34.98 -40.53 -32.10
CA SER A 30 36.13 -41.42 -32.15
C SER A 30 36.38 -42.13 -30.82
N LYS A 31 36.84 -43.39 -30.89
CA LYS A 31 37.36 -44.15 -29.75
C LYS A 31 38.87 -44.24 -29.85
N ASN A 32 39.54 -44.04 -28.73
CA ASN A 32 40.99 -44.22 -28.61
C ASN A 32 41.34 -45.72 -28.63
N SER A 33 42.64 -46.04 -28.67
CA SER A 33 43.16 -47.42 -28.54
C SER A 33 42.60 -48.16 -27.32
N ASP A 34 42.32 -47.41 -26.25
CA ASP A 34 41.83 -47.95 -24.97
C ASP A 34 40.30 -48.17 -24.96
N GLY A 35 39.62 -47.94 -26.08
CA GLY A 35 38.16 -48.06 -26.21
C GLY A 35 37.35 -46.96 -25.52
N LYS A 36 38.03 -45.97 -24.92
CA LYS A 36 37.44 -44.77 -24.31
C LYS A 36 37.26 -43.65 -25.34
N ILE A 37 36.40 -42.71 -25.02
CA ILE A 37 36.06 -41.55 -25.86
C ILE A 37 36.52 -40.29 -25.12
N ASP A 38 37.19 -39.39 -25.81
CA ASP A 38 37.62 -38.13 -25.22
C ASP A 38 36.43 -37.23 -24.90
N LEU A 39 36.47 -36.55 -23.75
CA LEU A 39 35.42 -35.63 -23.34
C LEU A 39 35.23 -34.48 -24.36
N SER A 40 36.28 -34.06 -25.04
CA SER A 40 36.20 -33.04 -26.11
C SER A 40 35.36 -33.51 -27.30
N GLU A 41 35.50 -34.78 -27.70
CA GLU A 41 34.68 -35.37 -28.76
C GLU A 41 33.21 -35.43 -28.33
N ALA A 42 32.97 -35.83 -27.08
CA ALA A 42 31.63 -35.83 -26.52
C ALA A 42 31.03 -34.42 -26.47
N ILE A 43 31.81 -33.39 -26.08
CA ILE A 43 31.34 -32.00 -26.07
C ILE A 43 31.08 -31.49 -27.49
N ARG A 44 31.93 -31.84 -28.47
CA ARG A 44 31.74 -31.49 -29.88
C ARG A 44 30.44 -32.06 -30.44
N VAL A 45 30.08 -33.29 -30.07
CA VAL A 45 28.92 -34.00 -30.61
C VAL A 45 27.64 -33.75 -29.83
N PHE A 46 27.72 -33.70 -28.52
CA PHE A 46 26.56 -33.61 -27.62
C PHE A 46 26.41 -32.25 -26.93
N GLY A 47 27.38 -31.35 -27.07
CA GLY A 47 27.44 -30.10 -26.31
C GLY A 47 27.98 -30.31 -24.89
N GLU A 48 27.96 -29.28 -24.05
CA GLU A 48 28.35 -29.42 -22.66
C GLU A 48 27.34 -30.29 -21.89
N PRO A 49 27.80 -31.26 -21.08
CA PRO A 49 26.90 -32.13 -20.33
C PRO A 49 26.15 -31.31 -19.27
N SER A 50 24.88 -31.05 -19.54
CA SER A 50 23.99 -30.38 -18.59
C SER A 50 23.74 -31.33 -17.42
N ARG A 51 24.24 -30.99 -16.22
CA ARG A 51 23.93 -31.69 -14.95
C ARG A 51 22.47 -31.45 -14.49
N ASN A 52 21.64 -31.04 -15.42
CA ASN A 52 20.40 -30.32 -15.26
C ASN A 52 19.47 -30.95 -16.30
N VAL A 53 18.86 -32.06 -15.93
CA VAL A 53 17.64 -32.56 -16.61
C VAL A 53 16.40 -32.17 -15.80
N ASN A 54 16.60 -31.70 -14.56
CA ASN A 54 15.56 -31.25 -13.65
C ASN A 54 15.65 -29.75 -13.29
N SER A 55 16.69 -29.03 -13.73
CA SER A 55 16.81 -27.60 -13.36
C SER A 55 15.81 -26.73 -14.11
N SER A 56 15.45 -27.09 -15.35
CA SER A 56 14.39 -26.40 -16.10
C SER A 56 13.03 -26.55 -15.42
N GLN A 57 12.64 -27.75 -14.98
CA GLN A 57 11.37 -27.96 -14.25
C GLN A 57 11.37 -27.33 -12.85
N THR A 58 12.48 -27.37 -12.11
CA THR A 58 12.54 -26.70 -10.80
C THR A 58 12.63 -25.18 -10.92
N THR A 59 13.21 -24.62 -11.99
CA THR A 59 13.16 -23.18 -12.23
C THR A 59 11.79 -22.73 -12.68
N GLU A 60 11.10 -23.48 -13.55
CA GLU A 60 9.72 -23.14 -13.95
C GLU A 60 8.73 -23.21 -12.79
N THR A 61 8.77 -24.26 -11.97
CA THR A 61 7.90 -24.35 -10.78
C THR A 61 8.20 -23.27 -9.74
N ARG A 62 9.47 -22.91 -9.51
CA ARG A 62 9.84 -21.76 -8.66
C ARG A 62 9.31 -20.44 -9.22
N LYS A 63 9.45 -20.21 -10.53
CA LYS A 63 8.92 -19.02 -11.20
C LYS A 63 7.40 -18.91 -11.07
N LEU A 64 6.68 -20.02 -11.23
CA LEU A 64 5.23 -20.03 -11.07
C LEU A 64 4.81 -19.67 -9.64
N SER A 65 5.53 -20.17 -8.63
CA SER A 65 5.26 -19.82 -7.23
C SER A 65 5.53 -18.34 -6.93
N GLU A 66 6.57 -17.76 -7.52
CA GLU A 66 6.91 -16.34 -7.36
C GLU A 66 5.85 -15.45 -8.03
N VAL A 67 5.46 -15.78 -9.26
CA VAL A 67 4.39 -15.06 -9.98
C VAL A 67 3.09 -15.08 -9.20
N HIS A 68 2.68 -16.23 -8.67
CA HIS A 68 1.45 -16.33 -7.87
C HIS A 68 1.49 -15.46 -6.61
N LEU A 69 2.63 -15.43 -5.91
CA LEU A 69 2.79 -14.59 -4.72
C LEU A 69 2.72 -13.09 -5.08
N LEU A 70 3.34 -12.71 -6.20
CA LEU A 70 3.29 -11.34 -6.70
C LEU A 70 1.88 -10.93 -7.12
N GLU A 71 1.13 -11.80 -7.80
CA GLU A 71 -0.27 -11.57 -8.14
C GLU A 71 -1.13 -11.32 -6.89
N GLN A 72 -0.94 -12.13 -5.85
CA GLN A 72 -1.63 -11.94 -4.58
C GLN A 72 -1.29 -10.59 -3.93
N GLN A 73 -0.03 -10.16 -3.98
CA GLN A 73 0.39 -8.87 -3.46
C GLN A 73 -0.24 -7.71 -4.24
N VAL A 74 -0.23 -7.78 -5.58
CA VAL A 74 -0.86 -6.77 -6.44
C VAL A 74 -2.35 -6.66 -6.14
N TYR A 75 -3.04 -7.79 -5.97
CA TYR A 75 -4.45 -7.81 -5.61
C TYR A 75 -4.72 -7.11 -4.28
N MET A 76 -3.92 -7.39 -3.24
CA MET A 76 -4.06 -6.72 -1.94
C MET A 76 -3.81 -5.22 -2.03
N LEU A 77 -2.77 -4.80 -2.76
CA LEU A 77 -2.45 -3.39 -2.96
C LEU A 77 -3.56 -2.67 -3.74
N GLN A 78 -4.08 -3.29 -4.79
CA GLN A 78 -5.20 -2.76 -5.56
C GLN A 78 -6.43 -2.59 -4.67
N LYS A 79 -6.73 -3.57 -3.80
CA LYS A 79 -7.84 -3.48 -2.86
C LYS A 79 -7.66 -2.36 -1.84
N GLN A 80 -6.44 -2.16 -1.32
CA GLN A 80 -6.14 -1.05 -0.41
C GLN A 80 -6.31 0.31 -1.10
N LEU A 81 -5.91 0.42 -2.36
CA LEU A 81 -6.06 1.64 -3.15
C LEU A 81 -7.53 1.95 -3.41
N GLU A 82 -8.32 0.94 -3.79
CA GLU A 82 -9.77 1.07 -3.96
C GLU A 82 -10.43 1.58 -2.67
N GLN A 83 -10.14 0.94 -1.53
CA GLN A 83 -10.67 1.38 -0.24
C GLN A 83 -10.22 2.81 0.14
N ALA A 84 -8.99 3.21 -0.21
CA ALA A 84 -8.52 4.57 0.01
C ALA A 84 -9.28 5.58 -0.86
N HIS A 85 -9.54 5.22 -2.11
CA HIS A 85 -10.30 6.05 -3.05
C HIS A 85 -11.75 6.22 -2.60
N GLU A 86 -12.43 5.15 -2.18
CA GLU A 86 -13.79 5.21 -1.63
C GLU A 86 -13.87 6.14 -0.40
N ARG A 87 -12.88 6.08 0.50
CA ARG A 87 -12.82 6.99 1.66
C ARG A 87 -12.67 8.45 1.24
N GLU A 88 -11.81 8.74 0.26
CA GLU A 88 -11.63 10.09 -0.25
C GLU A 88 -12.90 10.61 -0.94
N GLN A 89 -13.53 9.78 -1.77
CA GLN A 89 -14.78 10.11 -2.44
C GLN A 89 -15.89 10.44 -1.43
N PHE A 90 -16.08 9.59 -0.42
CA PHE A 90 -17.07 9.81 0.61
C PHE A 90 -16.86 11.14 1.35
N GLN A 91 -15.61 11.44 1.75
CA GLN A 91 -15.29 12.72 2.40
C GLN A 91 -15.54 13.91 1.49
N ARG A 92 -15.19 13.80 0.21
CA ARG A 92 -15.42 14.85 -0.78
C ARG A 92 -16.91 15.10 -1.01
N GLU A 93 -17.72 14.05 -1.05
CA GLU A 93 -19.18 14.16 -1.18
C GLU A 93 -19.80 14.83 0.04
N GLU A 94 -19.36 14.48 1.26
CA GLU A 94 -19.82 15.15 2.47
C GLU A 94 -19.49 16.65 2.46
N LEU A 95 -18.25 17.00 2.07
CA LEU A 95 -17.83 18.39 1.92
C LEU A 95 -18.63 19.12 0.84
N LYS A 96 -18.88 18.47 -0.30
CA LYS A 96 -19.70 19.02 -1.38
C LYS A 96 -21.12 19.32 -0.88
N ALA A 97 -21.76 18.39 -0.18
CA ALA A 97 -23.10 18.57 0.35
C ALA A 97 -23.17 19.72 1.38
N LYS A 98 -22.15 19.87 2.23
CA LYS A 98 -22.05 21.02 3.16
C LYS A 98 -21.86 22.33 2.41
N ASN A 99 -21.05 22.35 1.37
CA ASN A 99 -20.82 23.54 0.55
C ASN A 99 -22.10 23.94 -0.21
N ASP A 100 -22.83 22.98 -0.77
CA ASP A 100 -24.12 23.23 -1.42
C ASP A 100 -25.15 23.81 -0.44
N GLN A 101 -25.19 23.33 0.82
CA GLN A 101 -26.00 23.94 1.87
C GLN A 101 -25.54 25.36 2.22
N LEU A 102 -24.23 25.62 2.23
CA LEU A 102 -23.69 26.94 2.47
C LEU A 102 -24.13 27.92 1.38
N HIS A 103 -24.07 27.50 0.10
CA HIS A 103 -24.56 28.29 -1.02
C HIS A 103 -26.03 28.68 -0.87
N VAL A 104 -26.90 27.74 -0.49
CA VAL A 104 -28.32 28.05 -0.23
C VAL A 104 -28.48 29.08 0.89
N LYS A 105 -27.67 29.00 1.96
CA LYS A 105 -27.71 29.99 3.04
C LYS A 105 -27.21 31.36 2.58
N ASP A 106 -26.14 31.40 1.78
CA ASP A 106 -25.61 32.64 1.24
C ASP A 106 -26.61 33.32 0.31
N GLU A 107 -27.32 32.56 -0.54
CA GLU A 107 -28.41 33.08 -1.36
C GLU A 107 -29.54 33.67 -0.52
N GLN A 108 -29.91 33.02 0.59
CA GLN A 108 -30.91 33.55 1.52
C GLN A 108 -30.43 34.86 2.17
N ILE A 109 -29.16 34.92 2.58
CA ILE A 109 -28.56 36.13 3.14
C ILE A 109 -28.55 37.24 2.09
N GLU A 110 -28.15 36.97 0.85
CA GLU A 110 -28.15 37.94 -0.25
C GLU A 110 -29.56 38.46 -0.55
N ALA A 111 -30.56 37.58 -0.56
CA ALA A 111 -31.96 37.97 -0.74
C ALA A 111 -32.44 38.90 0.39
N ILE A 112 -32.12 38.57 1.65
CA ILE A 112 -32.45 39.41 2.80
C ILE A 112 -31.71 40.76 2.71
N GLN A 113 -30.43 40.74 2.34
CA GLN A 113 -29.62 41.94 2.16
C GLN A 113 -30.23 42.84 1.08
N ARG A 114 -30.64 42.29 -0.08
CA ARG A 114 -31.36 43.04 -1.13
C ARG A 114 -32.68 43.64 -0.65
N LEU A 115 -33.44 42.93 0.18
CA LEU A 115 -34.70 43.43 0.76
C LEU A 115 -34.46 44.57 1.76
N LEU A 116 -33.35 44.49 2.50
CA LEU A 116 -32.91 45.52 3.45
C LEU A 116 -32.20 46.70 2.75
N GLU A 117 -31.67 46.48 1.54
CA GLU A 117 -31.09 47.49 0.64
C GLU A 117 -32.20 48.28 -0.11
N ALA A 118 -33.09 48.95 0.64
CA ALA A 118 -33.99 49.94 0.04
C ALA A 118 -33.31 51.32 -0.09
N PRO A 119 -33.66 52.15 -1.11
CA PRO A 119 -32.98 53.41 -1.41
C PRO A 119 -33.20 54.45 -0.30
N ARG A 120 -32.13 55.01 0.27
CA ARG A 120 -32.22 56.22 1.10
C ARG A 120 -32.52 57.44 0.23
N ALA A 121 -33.76 57.62 -0.18
CA ALA A 121 -34.20 58.86 -0.82
C ALA A 121 -35.71 59.09 -0.70
N TYR A 122 -36.18 59.65 0.42
CA TYR A 122 -37.25 60.65 0.39
C TYR A 122 -37.32 61.50 1.67
N THR A 123 -37.13 62.79 1.42
CA THR A 123 -37.44 64.01 2.19
C THR A 123 -38.88 64.11 2.70
N THR A 124 -39.07 64.65 3.92
CA THR A 124 -39.97 65.77 4.37
C THR A 124 -40.30 65.60 5.87
N ARG A 125 -39.84 66.45 6.80
CA ARG A 125 -40.28 67.83 7.18
C ARG A 125 -41.50 67.86 8.13
N SER A 126 -41.26 68.10 9.43
CA SER A 126 -41.88 69.16 10.26
C SER A 126 -41.19 69.21 11.65
N ILE A 127 -40.18 70.07 11.85
CA ILE A 127 -40.23 71.39 12.54
C ILE A 127 -40.57 71.29 14.04
N ASP A 128 -39.55 71.41 14.89
CA ASP A 128 -39.54 72.40 15.97
C ASP A 128 -38.09 72.93 16.16
N PRO A 129 -37.85 74.25 16.29
CA PRO A 129 -36.52 74.82 16.20
C PRO A 129 -35.88 75.09 17.57
N LYS A 130 -34.55 75.08 17.57
CA LYS A 130 -33.62 75.64 18.57
C LYS A 130 -33.10 74.69 19.65
N SER A 131 -31.96 74.07 19.34
CA SER A 131 -30.74 74.38 20.09
C SER A 131 -29.52 74.06 19.23
N ASP A 132 -28.77 75.10 18.93
CA ASP A 132 -27.52 75.03 18.21
C ASP A 132 -26.44 74.39 19.10
N THR A 133 -25.61 73.55 18.47
CA THR A 133 -24.14 73.63 18.43
C THR A 133 -23.43 72.30 18.74
N ALA A 134 -22.51 71.97 17.83
CA ALA A 134 -21.33 71.10 17.95
C ALA A 134 -21.48 69.60 17.57
N THR A 135 -21.10 69.31 16.31
CA THR A 135 -20.03 68.37 15.87
C THR A 135 -19.93 67.01 16.57
N ASP A 136 -19.69 65.87 15.93
CA ASP A 136 -19.25 65.49 14.58
C ASP A 136 -19.17 63.96 14.65
N THR A 137 -19.79 63.21 13.75
CA THR A 137 -19.26 61.88 13.36
C THR A 137 -19.67 61.60 11.93
N SER A 138 -18.87 62.16 11.02
CA SER A 138 -18.72 61.73 9.65
C SER A 138 -18.34 60.24 9.56
N LEU A 139 -19.32 59.36 9.35
CA LEU A 139 -19.07 58.03 8.78
C LEU A 139 -19.02 58.15 7.26
N LYS A 140 -17.80 58.29 6.73
CA LYS A 140 -17.53 58.13 5.30
C LYS A 140 -16.71 56.87 5.11
N SER A 141 -17.38 55.87 4.54
CA SER A 141 -16.81 54.73 3.86
C SER A 141 -15.84 55.19 2.77
N GLU A 142 -14.69 54.54 2.64
CA GLU A 142 -13.87 54.41 1.42
C GLU A 142 -12.66 53.53 1.82
N SER A 143 -12.61 52.26 1.41
CA SER A 143 -12.22 51.74 0.09
C SER A 143 -10.74 51.35 0.03
N ASN A 144 -10.51 50.08 -0.31
CA ASN A 144 -9.33 49.48 -0.96
C ASN A 144 -7.98 49.53 -0.24
N TYR A 145 -7.37 48.35 -0.02
CA TYR A 145 -6.18 47.95 -0.78
C TYR A 145 -6.07 46.43 -0.89
N ASP A 146 -5.68 46.06 -2.10
CA ASP A 146 -5.34 44.76 -2.67
C ASP A 146 -3.88 44.37 -2.35
N GLY A 147 -3.53 43.10 -2.50
CA GLY A 147 -2.16 42.67 -2.83
C GLY A 147 -1.22 42.15 -1.72
N LEU A 148 -0.83 40.88 -1.86
CA LEU A 148 0.13 40.06 -1.10
C LEU A 148 1.46 40.73 -0.70
N THR A 149 2.00 40.40 0.49
CA THR A 149 3.41 39.93 0.65
C THR A 149 3.58 38.99 1.86
N THR A 150 4.46 38.01 1.71
CA THR A 150 4.95 37.00 2.67
C THR A 150 5.63 37.59 3.91
N GLN A 151 5.35 37.07 5.12
CA GLN A 151 6.37 36.61 6.11
C GLN A 151 5.74 36.11 7.43
N LYS A 152 5.78 34.79 7.61
CA LYS A 152 6.20 34.02 8.80
C LYS A 152 6.31 34.79 10.15
N LYS A 153 5.43 34.50 11.11
CA LYS A 153 5.81 34.37 12.55
C LYS A 153 4.68 33.76 13.40
N GLU A 154 4.92 32.54 13.90
CA GLU A 154 4.27 31.95 15.07
C GLU A 154 4.83 32.57 16.37
N PRO A 155 4.05 32.59 17.47
CA PRO A 155 4.59 32.66 18.83
C PRO A 155 4.41 31.34 19.62
N PRO A 156 5.18 31.14 20.70
CA PRO A 156 6.02 29.94 20.85
C PRO A 156 5.55 28.91 21.90
N VAL A 157 6.04 27.70 21.68
CA VAL A 157 6.17 26.58 22.63
C VAL A 157 7.08 26.96 23.79
N GLN A 158 6.68 26.65 25.02
CA GLN A 158 7.59 26.44 26.15
C GLN A 158 7.70 24.94 26.42
N THR A 159 8.89 24.41 26.12
CA THR A 159 9.36 23.09 26.53
C THR A 159 10.32 23.32 27.69
N GLU A 160 10.07 22.72 28.84
CA GLU A 160 11.07 22.57 29.89
C GLU A 160 11.25 21.07 30.15
N ILE A 161 12.37 20.54 29.66
CA ILE A 161 12.85 19.18 29.90
C ILE A 161 13.85 19.27 31.05
N GLN A 162 13.60 18.56 32.15
CA GLN A 162 14.66 18.15 33.07
C GLN A 162 14.96 16.68 32.83
N THR A 163 16.22 16.41 32.51
CA THR A 163 16.82 15.08 32.38
C THR A 163 17.50 14.73 33.69
N GLN A 164 17.28 13.52 34.22
CA GLN A 164 18.34 12.77 34.89
C GLN A 164 18.07 11.26 34.90
N ALA A 165 19.14 10.52 35.07
CA ALA A 165 19.39 9.18 34.57
C ALA A 165 18.93 8.04 35.48
N LYS A 166 18.85 6.85 34.86
CA LYS A 166 18.92 5.46 35.36
C LYS A 166 18.85 5.24 36.89
N ASP A 167 17.90 4.41 37.32
CA ASP A 167 18.19 3.13 38.00
C ASP A 167 16.91 2.30 38.25
N ASP A 168 17.16 1.00 38.43
CA ASP A 168 16.24 -0.12 38.59
C ASP A 168 15.24 0.01 39.77
N GLY A 169 14.07 -0.63 39.65
CA GLY A 169 13.27 -1.01 40.83
C GLY A 169 11.75 -0.85 40.72
N LEU A 170 11.07 -1.94 40.36
CA LEU A 170 9.93 -2.55 41.05
C LEU A 170 9.08 -1.63 41.97
N THR A 171 7.78 -1.43 41.66
CA THR A 171 6.57 -1.68 42.51
C THR A 171 5.28 -1.26 41.78
N THR A 172 4.20 -1.98 42.09
CA THR A 172 2.86 -2.23 41.50
C THR A 172 1.84 -1.05 41.39
N PRO A 173 0.65 -1.25 40.77
CA PRO A 173 -0.10 -0.22 40.02
C PRO A 173 -1.29 0.40 40.79
N VAL A 174 -1.68 1.63 40.41
CA VAL A 174 -2.91 2.28 40.89
C VAL A 174 -4.07 1.96 39.95
N LYS A 175 -5.03 1.20 40.49
CA LYS A 175 -6.31 0.80 39.91
C LYS A 175 -7.27 1.99 39.88
N THR A 176 -7.66 2.47 38.70
CA THR A 176 -8.84 3.33 38.53
C THR A 176 -9.93 2.52 37.83
N GLU A 177 -11.08 2.41 38.49
CA GLU A 177 -12.12 1.43 38.19
C GLU A 177 -13.01 1.84 37.01
N ASN A 178 -13.30 0.86 36.14
CA ASN A 178 -14.05 0.99 34.90
C ASN A 178 -15.57 0.95 35.14
N LYS A 179 -16.33 1.72 34.34
CA LYS A 179 -17.70 1.32 33.92
C LYS A 179 -17.71 1.18 32.40
N ARG A 180 -17.20 0.04 31.92
CA ARG A 180 -17.37 -0.41 30.53
C ARG A 180 -18.46 -1.47 30.52
N ILE A 181 -19.36 -1.37 29.54
CA ILE A 181 -20.46 -2.29 29.24
C ILE A 181 -19.90 -3.73 29.17
N PRO A 182 -20.59 -4.76 29.72
CA PRO A 182 -20.11 -6.13 29.60
C PRO A 182 -20.10 -6.53 28.13
N VAL A 183 -18.90 -6.69 27.58
CA VAL A 183 -18.70 -7.29 26.26
C VAL A 183 -19.10 -8.77 26.39
N PRO A 184 -20.01 -9.29 25.56
CA PRO A 184 -20.32 -10.72 25.57
C PRO A 184 -19.05 -11.54 25.28
N GLU A 185 -18.74 -12.50 26.15
CA GLU A 185 -17.66 -13.47 25.91
C GLU A 185 -17.98 -14.25 24.63
N HIS A 186 -17.21 -14.02 23.56
CA HIS A 186 -17.26 -14.85 22.38
C HIS A 186 -16.54 -16.15 22.73
N ILE A 187 -17.30 -17.17 23.10
CA ILE A 187 -16.77 -18.54 23.21
C ILE A 187 -16.61 -19.02 21.77
N GLU A 188 -15.44 -18.80 21.17
CA GLU A 188 -15.05 -19.56 19.98
C GLU A 188 -14.90 -21.03 20.40
N PRO A 189 -15.67 -21.97 19.83
CA PRO A 189 -15.41 -23.38 20.06
C PRO A 189 -14.03 -23.70 19.50
N GLU A 190 -13.08 -24.06 20.38
CA GLU A 190 -11.75 -24.52 19.99
C GLU A 190 -11.91 -25.65 18.98
N PRO A 191 -11.30 -25.56 17.77
CA PRO A 191 -11.47 -26.60 16.77
C PRO A 191 -10.87 -27.90 17.29
N GLU A 192 -11.70 -28.95 17.37
CA GLU A 192 -11.27 -30.27 17.83
C GLU A 192 -10.01 -30.70 17.05
N LYS A 193 -8.94 -31.00 17.79
CA LYS A 193 -7.66 -31.39 17.23
C LYS A 193 -7.83 -32.70 16.45
N ARG A 194 -7.99 -32.57 15.13
CA ARG A 194 -8.05 -33.71 14.19
C ARG A 194 -6.71 -34.45 14.24
N GLY A 195 -6.72 -35.65 14.81
CA GLY A 195 -5.56 -36.56 14.79
C GLY A 195 -5.11 -36.85 13.36
N PHE A 196 -3.85 -37.21 13.17
CA PHE A 196 -3.21 -37.38 11.85
C PHE A 196 -4.04 -38.21 10.84
N TRP A 197 -4.82 -39.17 11.34
CA TRP A 197 -5.67 -40.05 10.54
C TRP A 197 -7.04 -39.45 10.18
N SER A 198 -7.53 -38.44 10.90
CA SER A 198 -8.83 -37.77 10.68
C SER A 198 -8.86 -36.91 9.41
N ARG A 199 -7.70 -36.52 8.88
CA ARG A 199 -7.56 -35.71 7.65
C ARG A 199 -7.69 -36.51 6.36
N PHE A 200 -7.59 -37.84 6.42
CA PHE A 200 -7.60 -38.70 5.23
C PHE A 200 -8.96 -39.36 4.96
N PHE A 201 -9.81 -39.52 5.98
CA PHE A 201 -11.05 -40.32 5.87
C PHE A 201 -12.36 -39.52 5.90
N ARG A 202 -12.32 -38.19 6.05
CA ARG A 202 -13.54 -37.37 6.03
C ARG A 202 -13.34 -36.10 5.20
N PRO A 203 -14.01 -35.95 4.03
CA PRO A 203 -13.99 -34.71 3.28
C PRO A 203 -14.67 -33.59 4.08
N TYR A 204 -14.32 -32.35 3.76
CA TYR A 204 -14.96 -31.18 4.36
C TYR A 204 -16.39 -31.07 3.82
N ASP A 205 -17.37 -31.03 4.73
CA ASP A 205 -18.75 -30.62 4.42
C ASP A 205 -18.79 -29.11 4.19
#